data_AF-A0A4Q5NLM5-F1
#
_entry.id   AF-A0A4Q5NLM5-F1
#
_cell.length_a   1.000
_cell.length_b   1.000
_cell.length_c   1.000
_cell.angle_alpha   90.00
_cell.angle_beta   90.00
_cell.angle_gamma   90.00
#
_symmetry.space_group_name_H-M   'P 1'
#
loop_
_entity.id
_entity.type
_entity.pdbx_description
1 polymer ?
#
loop_
_entity_poly.entity_id
_entity_poly.type
_entity_poly.pdbx_seq_one_letter_code
_entity_poly.pdbx_strand_id
1 'polypeptide(L)'
;MGGGPGGGPGGGLVDAKATAPDIFQMKCAGCHGDKGQGRMGPNLTKKAGAPDDALYKVIHDGAGKMPAFGSQMTEAQVKELVTYVKGLGKA
;
A
#
# COMPACT_ATOMS: atom_id res chain seq x y z
N MET A 1 -19.33 -2.63 22.78
CA MET A 1 -18.94 -1.33 22.18
C MET A 1 -18.43 -1.61 20.78
N GLY A 2 -19.14 -1.12 19.76
CA GLY A 2 -18.80 -1.08 18.32
C GLY A 2 -18.70 -2.45 17.64
N GLY A 3 -19.62 -2.92 16.80
CA GLY A 3 -20.34 -2.18 15.76
C GLY A 3 -19.43 -2.03 14.53
N GLY A 4 -19.29 -3.10 13.74
CA GLY A 4 -18.58 -3.06 12.45
C GLY A 4 -19.42 -2.45 11.32
N PRO A 5 -18.83 -2.29 10.13
CA PRO A 5 -19.63 -2.47 8.92
C PRO A 5 -18.92 -3.21 7.78
N GLY A 6 -19.67 -4.06 7.09
CA GLY A 6 -19.68 -4.06 5.62
C GLY A 6 -18.60 -4.84 4.89
N GLY A 7 -18.57 -6.17 5.03
CA GLY A 7 -17.87 -7.06 4.10
C GLY A 7 -18.68 -7.29 2.83
N GLY A 8 -18.51 -6.42 1.82
CA GLY A 8 -18.88 -6.74 0.44
C GLY A 8 -17.88 -7.75 -0.18
N PRO A 9 -18.28 -8.57 -1.15
CA PRO A 9 -17.47 -9.70 -1.59
C PRO A 9 -16.34 -9.20 -2.50
N GLY A 10 -15.10 -9.23 -2.02
CA GLY A 10 -13.92 -8.98 -2.86
C GLY A 10 -12.65 -8.46 -2.17
N GLY A 11 -12.71 -8.07 -0.89
CA GLY A 11 -11.51 -7.53 -0.25
C GLY A 11 -11.65 -7.42 1.25
N GLY A 12 -11.33 -8.50 1.97
CA GLY A 12 -11.20 -8.47 3.42
C GLY A 12 -10.20 -7.40 3.86
N LEU A 13 -10.46 -6.84 5.05
CA LEU A 13 -9.51 -6.00 5.77
C LEU A 13 -8.18 -6.75 5.90
N VAL A 14 -7.06 -6.07 5.71
CA VAL A 14 -5.76 -6.67 6.03
C VAL A 14 -5.70 -6.94 7.53
N ASP A 15 -5.08 -8.05 7.91
CA ASP A 15 -4.84 -8.34 9.33
C ASP A 15 -4.12 -7.17 10.00
N ALA A 16 -4.62 -6.72 11.15
CA ALA A 16 -4.04 -5.59 11.87
C ALA A 16 -2.58 -5.83 12.31
N LYS A 17 -2.13 -7.09 12.31
CA LYS A 17 -0.75 -7.50 12.63
C LYS A 17 0.16 -7.64 11.41
N ALA A 18 -0.38 -7.54 10.19
CA ALA A 18 0.42 -7.68 8.98
C ALA A 18 1.43 -6.53 8.88
N THR A 19 2.69 -6.87 8.58
CA THR A 19 3.76 -5.88 8.45
C THR A 19 3.72 -5.21 7.07
N ALA A 20 4.33 -4.02 6.93
CA ALA A 20 4.42 -3.36 5.63
C ALA A 20 5.05 -4.22 4.51
N PRO A 21 6.14 -4.99 4.72
CA PRO A 21 6.62 -5.95 3.75
C PRO A 21 5.58 -7.00 3.33
N ASP A 22 4.85 -7.58 4.29
CA ASP A 22 3.83 -8.59 3.99
C ASP A 22 2.70 -7.99 3.16
N ILE A 23 2.20 -6.82 3.57
CA ILE A 23 1.15 -6.10 2.88
C ILE A 23 1.61 -5.73 1.46
N PHE A 24 2.86 -5.28 1.30
CA PHE A 24 3.43 -4.98 0.00
C PHE A 24 3.42 -6.20 -0.92
N GLN A 25 3.84 -7.38 -0.43
CA GLN A 25 3.82 -8.60 -1.23
C GLN A 25 2.38 -9.01 -1.60
N MET A 26 1.44 -8.90 -0.66
CA MET A 26 0.05 -9.30 -0.88
C MET A 26 -0.72 -8.37 -1.83
N LYS A 27 -0.46 -7.06 -1.80
CA LYS A 27 -1.31 -6.04 -2.45
C LYS A 27 -0.60 -5.21 -3.52
N CYS A 28 0.72 -5.07 -3.47
CA CYS A 28 1.46 -4.11 -4.30
C CYS A 28 2.36 -4.81 -5.34
N ALA A 29 3.04 -5.89 -4.94
CA ALA A 29 4.04 -6.58 -5.76
C ALA A 29 3.49 -7.13 -7.09
N GLY A 30 2.20 -7.46 -7.14
CA GLY A 30 1.51 -7.86 -8.38
C GLY A 30 1.71 -6.86 -9.52
N CYS A 31 1.58 -5.56 -9.23
CA CYS A 31 1.71 -4.50 -10.22
C CYS A 31 3.09 -3.85 -10.22
N HIS A 32 3.67 -3.66 -9.03
CA HIS A 32 4.93 -2.90 -8.86
C HIS A 32 6.18 -3.77 -8.82
N GLY A 33 6.04 -5.08 -8.92
CA GLY A 33 7.15 -6.03 -8.76
C GLY A 33 7.48 -6.28 -7.29
N ASP A 34 7.99 -7.48 -7.06
CA ASP A 34 8.38 -8.08 -5.79
C ASP A 34 9.45 -7.27 -5.03
N LYS A 35 10.25 -6.48 -5.74
CA LYS A 35 11.21 -5.51 -5.16
C LYS A 35 10.83 -4.05 -5.45
N GLY A 36 9.61 -3.78 -5.91
CA GLY A 36 9.19 -2.44 -6.34
C GLY A 36 9.85 -1.95 -7.64
N GLN A 37 10.48 -2.85 -8.41
CA GLN A 37 11.22 -2.52 -9.63
C GLN A 37 10.33 -2.05 -10.79
N GLY A 38 9.01 -2.17 -10.65
CA GLY A 38 8.01 -1.87 -11.66
C GLY A 38 7.70 -3.08 -12.54
N ARG A 39 6.41 -3.25 -12.88
CA ARG A 39 5.94 -4.17 -13.93
C ARG A 39 4.84 -3.47 -14.72
N MET A 40 3.60 -3.69 -14.32
CA MET A 40 2.43 -2.99 -14.86
C MET A 40 2.30 -1.60 -14.26
N GLY A 41 2.63 -1.46 -12.98
CA GLY A 41 2.74 -0.21 -12.26
C GLY A 41 4.16 0.36 -12.33
N PRO A 42 4.32 1.65 -12.00
CA PRO A 42 5.62 2.33 -12.03
C PRO A 42 6.63 1.71 -11.05
N ASN A 43 7.91 1.93 -11.34
CA ASN A 43 9.00 1.61 -10.43
C ASN A 43 8.93 2.48 -9.17
N LEU A 44 8.87 1.82 -8.02
CA LEU A 44 8.77 2.39 -6.68
C LEU A 44 10.13 2.60 -6.01
N THR A 45 11.20 1.94 -6.46
CA THR A 45 12.56 2.15 -5.92
C THR A 45 13.06 3.59 -6.15
N LYS A 46 12.49 4.29 -7.13
CA LYS A 46 12.77 5.72 -7.40
C LYS A 46 11.93 6.70 -6.57
N LYS A 47 11.15 6.24 -5.58
CA LYS A 47 10.21 7.08 -4.80
C LYS A 47 10.76 7.57 -3.45
N ALA A 48 12.03 7.33 -3.15
CA ALA A 48 12.65 7.76 -1.89
C ALA A 48 12.52 9.27 -1.59
N GLY A 49 12.47 10.12 -2.62
CA GLY A 49 12.31 11.57 -2.50
C GLY A 49 10.86 12.09 -2.59
N ALA A 50 9.87 11.20 -2.73
CA ALA A 50 8.48 11.63 -2.81
C ALA A 50 7.97 12.09 -1.43
N PRO A 51 7.08 13.11 -1.37
CA PRO A 51 6.43 13.53 -0.13
C PRO A 51 5.57 12.40 0.46
N ASP A 52 5.59 12.27 1.78
CA ASP A 52 4.88 11.18 2.49
C ASP A 52 3.37 11.29 2.28
N ASP A 53 2.81 12.49 2.37
CA ASP A 53 1.38 12.74 2.15
C ASP A 53 0.95 12.40 0.73
N ALA A 54 1.82 12.61 -0.26
CA ALA A 54 1.53 12.26 -1.65
C ALA A 54 1.47 10.75 -1.82
N LEU A 55 2.42 10.00 -1.24
CA LEU A 55 2.41 8.54 -1.27
C LEU A 55 1.24 7.97 -0.47
N TYR A 56 0.96 8.53 0.72
CA TYR A 56 -0.17 8.16 1.54
C TYR A 56 -1.48 8.31 0.76
N LYS A 57 -1.70 9.48 0.15
CA LYS A 57 -2.90 9.75 -0.64
C LYS A 57 -3.06 8.77 -1.79
N VAL A 58 -1.98 8.47 -2.52
CA VAL A 58 -2.03 7.50 -3.63
C VAL A 58 -2.35 6.09 -3.15
N ILE A 59 -1.82 5.65 -2.01
CA ILE A 59 -2.12 4.31 -1.46
C ILE A 59 -3.57 4.28 -0.90
N HIS A 60 -3.96 5.32 -0.17
CA HIS A 60 -5.25 5.40 0.50
C HIS A 60 -6.40 5.57 -0.50
N ASP A 61 -6.30 6.55 -1.40
CA ASP A 61 -7.37 6.94 -2.32
C ASP A 61 -7.24 6.30 -3.71
N GLY A 62 -6.10 5.68 -4.02
CA GLY A 62 -5.78 5.20 -5.35
C GLY A 62 -5.36 6.33 -6.30
N ALA A 63 -4.93 5.96 -7.51
CA ALA A 63 -4.56 6.89 -8.56
C ALA A 63 -4.64 6.25 -9.94
N GLY A 64 -5.53 6.74 -10.80
CA GLY A 64 -5.71 6.20 -12.16
C GLY A 64 -6.08 4.72 -12.15
N LYS A 65 -5.14 3.85 -12.56
CA LYS A 65 -5.32 2.39 -12.55
C LYS A 65 -4.96 1.73 -11.22
N MET A 66 -4.32 2.46 -10.30
CA MET A 66 -4.00 1.95 -8.97
C MET A 66 -5.27 2.03 -8.09
N PRO A 67 -5.75 0.91 -7.55
CA PRO A 67 -6.95 0.89 -6.71
C PRO A 67 -6.71 1.60 -5.36
N ALA A 68 -7.79 2.03 -4.74
CA ALA A 68 -7.78 2.59 -3.38
C ALA A 68 -7.67 1.47 -2.34
N PHE A 69 -6.79 1.62 -1.35
CA PHE A 69 -6.61 0.64 -0.26
C PHE A 69 -7.00 1.18 1.12
N GLY A 70 -7.41 2.44 1.24
CA GLY A 70 -7.72 3.08 2.52
C GLY A 70 -8.85 2.40 3.30
N SER A 71 -9.83 1.81 2.61
CA SER A 71 -10.91 1.03 3.26
C SER A 71 -10.49 -0.38 3.66
N GLN A 72 -9.32 -0.85 3.21
CA GLN A 72 -8.81 -2.19 3.47
C GLN A 72 -7.72 -2.22 4.53
N MET A 73 -7.20 -1.07 4.95
CA MET A 73 -6.04 -0.94 5.83
C MET A 73 -6.29 0.14 6.89
N THR A 74 -5.60 0.01 8.04
CA THR A 74 -5.58 1.10 9.03
C THR A 74 -4.68 2.23 8.55
N GLU A 75 -4.89 3.46 9.06
CA GLU A 75 -4.01 4.59 8.75
C GLU A 75 -2.55 4.31 9.10
N ALA A 76 -2.31 3.56 10.18
CA ALA A 76 -0.97 3.15 10.59
C ALA A 76 -0.30 2.26 9.52
N GLN A 77 -1.02 1.26 9.00
CA GLN A 77 -0.51 0.37 7.96
C GLN A 77 -0.20 1.12 6.65
N VAL A 78 -1.03 2.09 6.28
CA VAL A 78 -0.74 2.93 5.09
C VAL A 78 0.53 3.76 5.32
N LYS A 79 0.71 4.36 6.50
CA LYS A 79 1.93 5.13 6.84
C LYS A 79 3.18 4.25 6.89
N GLU A 80 3.08 3.04 7.43
CA GLU A 80 4.18 2.07 7.42
C GLU A 80 4.54 1.65 5.99
N LEU A 81 3.55 1.42 5.12
CA LEU A 81 3.78 1.16 3.69
C LEU A 81 4.49 2.32 2.99
N VAL A 82 4.11 3.57 3.28
CA VAL A 82 4.82 4.75 2.75
C VAL A 82 6.30 4.70 3.12
N THR A 83 6.60 4.42 4.39
CA THR A 83 7.98 4.30 4.88
C THR A 83 8.71 3.15 4.18
N TYR A 84 8.07 1.99 4.07
CA TYR A 84 8.64 0.83 3.38
C TYR A 84 8.95 1.12 1.91
N VAL A 85 8.01 1.71 1.17
CA VAL A 85 8.17 2.07 -0.25
C VAL A 85 9.34 3.02 -0.46
N LYS A 86 9.50 4.02 0.41
CA LYS A 86 10.65 4.94 0.36
C LYS A 86 11.97 4.24 0.66
N GLY A 87 11.95 3.17 1.45
CA GLY A 87 13.11 2.33 1.76
C GLY A 87 13.55 1.41 0.62
N LEU A 88 12.65 1.04 -0.30
CA LEU A 88 12.96 0.09 -1.40
C LEU A 88 14.12 0.52 -2.30
N GLY A 89 14.36 1.82 -2.45
CA GLY A 89 15.47 2.35 -3.26
C GLY A 89 16.81 2.45 -2.55
N LYS A 90 16.88 2.09 -1.26
CA LYS A 90 18.09 2.18 -0.44
C LYS A 90 18.76 0.81 -0.22
N ALA A 91 18.19 -0.26 -0.79
CA ALA A 91 18.69 -1.63 -0.73
C ALA A 91 19.47 -2.00 -2.00
#